data_AF-A0A1G8JKD2-F1
#
_entry.id   AF-A0A1G8JKD2-F1
#
_cell.length_a   1.000
_cell.length_b   1.000
_cell.length_c   1.000
_cell.angle_alpha   90.00
_cell.angle_beta   90.00
_cell.angle_gamma   90.00
#
_symmetry.space_group_name_H-M   'P 1'
#
loop_
_entity.id
_entity.type
_entity.pdbx_description
1 polymer ?
#
loop_
_entity_poly.entity_id
_entity_poly.type
_entity_poly.pdbx_seq_one_letter_code
_entity_poly.pdbx_strand_id
1 'polypeptide(L)'
;MAANMIKAIRRCFNYAVRVVDRFHVQKLAYDAVQEARIKYRWEALDAESELIEQARKNKQPYQPEVFSNGDTLKQLLARSRYLLFKHRSKWTLSQKERADLLFTRYPELLKAYDLAIGLGKIFTTCKTKVIAFKKLAIWYNDVETANIDAFKTVARSVHQHYESILNFFDNRSTNASAESFNAKVKAFRATLRGVRDTSFFLFRLAKIYA
;
A
#
# COMPACT_ATOMS: atom_id res chain seq x y z
N MET A 1 -14.56 4.39 7.25
CA MET A 1 -15.37 4.53 8.49
C MET A 1 -16.72 3.87 8.25
N ALA A 2 -17.30 3.18 9.24
CA ALA A 2 -18.61 2.54 9.09
C ALA A 2 -19.71 3.59 8.79
N ALA A 3 -20.65 3.27 7.91
CA ALA A 3 -21.69 4.20 7.47
C ALA A 3 -22.53 4.76 8.64
N ASN A 4 -22.79 3.93 9.66
CA ASN A 4 -23.55 4.33 10.84
C ASN A 4 -22.81 5.38 11.69
N MET A 5 -21.48 5.29 11.78
CA MET A 5 -20.67 6.26 12.51
C MET A 5 -20.69 7.63 11.80
N ILE A 6 -20.67 7.64 10.46
CA ILE A 6 -20.78 8.89 9.69
C ILE A 6 -22.13 9.57 9.96
N LYS A 7 -23.23 8.80 10.01
CA LYS A 7 -24.55 9.33 10.36
C LYS A 7 -24.59 9.90 11.78
N ALA A 8 -24.03 9.19 12.75
CA ALA A 8 -23.95 9.65 14.14
C ALA A 8 -23.16 10.96 14.28
N ILE A 9 -21.99 11.06 13.62
CA ILE A 9 -21.18 12.28 13.63
C ILE A 9 -21.95 13.45 13.05
N ARG A 10 -22.61 13.27 11.91
CA ARG A 10 -23.40 14.33 11.26
C ARG A 10 -24.59 14.80 12.09
N ARG A 11 -25.14 13.95 12.95
CA ARG A 11 -26.31 14.26 13.79
C ARG A 11 -25.94 14.88 15.13
N CYS A 12 -24.86 14.41 15.74
CA CYS A 12 -24.49 14.75 17.12
C CYS A 12 -23.34 15.77 17.20
N PHE A 13 -22.53 15.89 16.16
CA PHE A 13 -21.33 16.75 16.14
C PHE A 13 -21.30 17.60 14.87
N ASN A 14 -22.26 18.53 14.77
CA ASN A 14 -22.58 19.26 13.54
C ASN A 14 -21.43 20.16 13.04
N TYR A 15 -20.49 20.52 13.90
CA TYR A 15 -19.30 21.31 13.57
C TYR A 15 -18.04 20.47 13.37
N ALA A 16 -18.12 19.14 13.49
CA ALA A 16 -16.95 18.27 13.35
C ALA A 16 -16.51 18.13 11.88
N VAL A 17 -15.26 18.49 11.61
CA VAL A 17 -14.63 18.29 10.32
C VAL A 17 -14.09 16.87 10.23
N ARG A 18 -14.56 16.11 9.25
CA ARG A 18 -14.11 14.73 9.02
C ARG A 18 -12.82 14.72 8.22
N VAL A 19 -11.82 14.03 8.75
CA VAL A 19 -10.51 13.83 8.13
C VAL A 19 -10.31 12.35 7.82
N VAL A 20 -9.91 12.03 6.60
CA VAL A 20 -9.43 10.69 6.24
C VAL A 20 -7.93 10.63 6.51
N ASP A 21 -7.48 9.57 7.17
CA ASP A 21 -6.05 9.38 7.41
C ASP A 21 -5.29 9.15 6.10
N ARG A 22 -4.24 9.94 5.89
CA ARG A 22 -3.30 9.81 4.77
C ARG A 22 -2.72 8.41 4.64
N PHE A 23 -2.51 7.69 5.73
CA PHE A 23 -1.90 6.36 5.69
C PHE A 23 -2.82 5.34 5.03
N HIS A 24 -4.14 5.47 5.21
CA HIS A 24 -5.12 4.64 4.51
C HIS A 24 -5.17 4.95 3.02
N VAL A 25 -5.12 6.23 2.64
CA VAL A 25 -5.07 6.65 1.23
C VAL A 25 -3.80 6.11 0.56
N GLN A 26 -2.65 6.26 1.23
CA GLN A 26 -1.38 5.74 0.75
C GLN A 26 -1.38 4.22 0.61
N LYS A 27 -2.00 3.52 1.56
CA LYS A 27 -2.11 2.07 1.53
C LYS A 27 -2.84 1.58 0.27
N LEU A 28 -3.94 2.24 -0.13
CA LEU A 28 -4.67 1.90 -1.36
C LEU A 28 -3.75 1.93 -2.60
N ALA A 29 -2.95 2.99 -2.71
CA ALA A 29 -2.01 3.11 -3.83
C ALA A 29 -0.92 2.04 -3.79
N TYR A 30 -0.39 1.71 -2.61
CA TYR A 30 0.58 0.63 -2.52
C TYR A 30 -0.01 -0.74 -2.80
N ASP A 31 -1.24 -1.02 -2.35
CA ASP A 31 -1.94 -2.26 -2.63
C ASP A 31 -2.15 -2.43 -4.15
N ALA A 32 -2.46 -1.35 -4.88
CA ALA A 32 -2.52 -1.35 -6.35
C ALA A 32 -1.17 -1.70 -7.02
N VAL A 33 -0.04 -1.21 -6.49
CA VAL A 33 1.29 -1.63 -6.96
C VAL A 33 1.54 -3.12 -6.70
N GLN A 34 1.10 -3.62 -5.55
CA GLN A 34 1.25 -5.04 -5.22
C GLN A 34 0.40 -5.93 -6.10
N GLU A 35 -0.81 -5.50 -6.46
CA GLU A 35 -1.69 -6.20 -7.39
C GLU A 35 -0.99 -6.43 -8.74
N ALA A 36 -0.43 -5.37 -9.34
CA ALA A 36 0.34 -5.48 -10.57
C ALA A 36 1.53 -6.44 -10.43
N ARG A 37 2.29 -6.34 -9.33
CA ARG A 37 3.41 -7.25 -9.07
C ARG A 37 2.97 -8.70 -8.86
N ILE A 38 1.82 -8.94 -8.23
CA ILE A 38 1.27 -10.28 -8.02
C ILE A 38 0.85 -10.87 -9.37
N LYS A 39 0.23 -10.08 -10.25
CA LYS A 39 -0.11 -10.49 -11.61
C LYS A 39 1.13 -10.95 -12.37
N TYR A 40 2.18 -10.13 -12.46
CA TYR A 40 3.43 -10.55 -13.11
C TYR A 40 4.07 -11.78 -12.46
N ARG A 41 3.88 -11.98 -11.16
CA ARG A 41 4.41 -13.16 -10.47
C ARG A 41 3.68 -14.43 -10.89
N TRP A 42 2.37 -14.38 -11.09
CA TRP A 42 1.61 -15.51 -11.62
C TRP A 42 2.04 -15.82 -13.05
N GLU A 43 2.11 -14.81 -13.92
CA GLU A 43 2.58 -14.98 -15.30
C GLU A 43 3.98 -15.61 -15.37
N ALA A 44 4.91 -15.19 -14.50
CA ALA A 44 6.25 -15.77 -14.42
C ALA A 44 6.26 -17.22 -13.91
N LEU A 45 5.32 -17.59 -13.02
CA LEU A 45 5.18 -18.97 -12.52
C LEU A 45 4.57 -19.89 -13.57
N ASP A 46 3.60 -19.40 -14.33
CA ASP A 46 2.95 -20.14 -15.40
C ASP A 46 3.95 -20.41 -16.54
N ALA A 47 4.68 -19.37 -16.98
CA ALA A 47 5.73 -19.51 -18.00
C ALA A 47 6.84 -20.47 -17.56
N GLU A 48 7.27 -20.41 -16.29
CA GLU A 48 8.23 -21.37 -15.74
C GLU A 48 7.69 -22.80 -15.77
N SER A 49 6.40 -22.99 -15.44
CA SER A 49 5.76 -24.31 -15.44
C SER A 49 5.72 -24.91 -16.85
N GLU A 50 5.38 -24.11 -17.86
CA GLU A 50 5.40 -24.53 -19.27
C GLU A 50 6.81 -24.94 -19.72
N LEU A 51 7.84 -24.18 -19.35
CA LEU A 51 9.24 -24.51 -19.67
C LEU A 51 9.68 -25.82 -19.00
N ILE A 52 9.26 -26.06 -17.75
CA ILE A 52 9.53 -27.33 -17.05
C ILE A 52 8.86 -28.50 -17.78
N GLU A 53 7.61 -28.34 -18.22
CA GLU A 53 6.92 -29.38 -18.98
C GLU A 53 7.59 -29.67 -20.32
N GLN A 54 8.02 -28.64 -21.05
CA GLN A 54 8.76 -28.80 -22.30
C GLN A 54 10.11 -29.51 -22.08
N ALA A 55 10.86 -29.12 -21.05
CA ALA A 55 12.12 -29.77 -20.70
C ALA A 55 11.92 -31.26 -20.36
N ARG A 56 10.85 -31.58 -19.61
CA ARG A 56 10.46 -32.97 -19.30
C ARG A 56 10.13 -33.76 -20.56
N LYS A 57 9.35 -33.19 -21.49
CA LYS A 57 9.03 -33.82 -22.79
C LYS A 57 10.30 -34.12 -23.60
N ASN A 58 11.26 -33.20 -23.58
CA ASN A 58 12.54 -33.33 -24.26
C ASN A 58 13.59 -34.14 -23.49
N LYS A 59 13.25 -34.68 -22.31
CA LYS A 59 14.15 -35.39 -21.39
C LYS A 59 15.42 -34.59 -21.02
N GLN A 60 15.32 -33.27 -20.99
CA GLN A 60 16.40 -32.37 -20.59
C GLN A 60 16.14 -31.77 -19.20
N PRO A 61 17.18 -31.49 -18.40
CA PRO A 61 17.02 -30.79 -17.14
C PRO A 61 16.66 -29.33 -17.38
N TYR A 62 15.62 -28.84 -16.70
CA TYR A 62 15.28 -27.41 -16.71
C TYR A 62 16.27 -26.62 -15.86
N GLN A 63 16.84 -25.55 -16.42
CA GLN A 63 17.69 -24.61 -15.71
C GLN A 63 17.07 -23.21 -15.78
N PRO A 64 16.72 -22.60 -14.63
CA PRO A 64 16.12 -21.26 -14.62
C PRO A 64 17.15 -20.17 -14.94
N GLU A 65 16.70 -19.09 -15.58
CA GLU A 65 17.49 -17.86 -15.70
C GLU A 65 17.76 -17.28 -14.30
N VAL A 66 19.02 -16.96 -14.02
CA VAL A 66 19.48 -16.33 -12.77
C VAL A 66 20.09 -14.98 -13.10
N PHE A 67 19.67 -13.92 -12.39
CA PHE A 67 20.18 -12.57 -12.61
C PHE A 67 21.46 -12.28 -11.84
N SER A 68 22.04 -11.09 -12.07
CA SER A 68 23.27 -10.61 -11.38
C SER A 68 23.18 -10.70 -9.86
N ASN A 69 21.98 -10.50 -9.31
CA ASN A 69 21.72 -10.52 -7.88
C ASN A 69 21.43 -11.93 -7.31
N GLY A 70 21.53 -12.98 -8.13
CA GLY A 70 21.28 -14.37 -7.76
C GLY A 70 19.78 -14.76 -7.66
N ASP A 71 18.86 -13.86 -7.98
CA ASP A 71 17.43 -14.17 -8.02
C ASP A 71 17.05 -14.82 -9.38
N THR A 72 16.09 -15.75 -9.35
CA THR A 72 15.30 -16.11 -10.54
C THR A 72 14.16 -15.11 -10.77
N LEU A 73 13.48 -15.15 -11.92
CA LEU A 73 12.36 -14.23 -12.23
C LEU A 73 11.26 -14.22 -11.15
N LYS A 74 10.81 -15.40 -10.70
CA LYS A 74 9.81 -15.51 -9.62
C LYS A 74 10.32 -14.99 -8.28
N GLN A 75 11.61 -15.20 -7.98
CA GLN A 75 12.24 -14.73 -6.75
C GLN A 75 12.39 -13.21 -6.77
N LEU A 76 12.76 -12.63 -7.91
CA LEU A 76 12.84 -11.19 -8.12
C LEU A 76 11.51 -10.52 -7.77
N LEU A 77 10.40 -11.02 -8.31
CA LEU A 77 9.06 -10.50 -8.03
C LEU A 77 8.64 -10.71 -6.57
N ALA A 78 8.88 -11.90 -6.00
CA ALA A 78 8.53 -12.18 -4.61
C ALA A 78 9.30 -11.31 -3.60
N ARG A 79 10.62 -11.20 -3.78
CA ARG A 79 11.54 -10.49 -2.87
C ARG A 79 11.45 -8.97 -3.02
N SER A 80 10.93 -8.48 -4.15
CA SER A 80 10.70 -7.04 -4.37
C SER A 80 9.50 -6.46 -3.61
N ARG A 81 8.76 -7.25 -2.82
CA ARG A 81 7.61 -6.77 -2.06
C ARG A 81 7.88 -5.49 -1.28
N TYR A 82 8.89 -5.52 -0.42
CA TYR A 82 9.08 -4.49 0.60
C TYR A 82 9.70 -3.20 0.04
N LEU A 83 10.48 -3.29 -1.04
CA LEU A 83 11.06 -2.09 -1.65
C LEU A 83 9.99 -1.21 -2.32
N LEU A 84 8.90 -1.82 -2.81
CA LEU A 84 7.79 -1.14 -3.48
C LEU A 84 6.91 -0.32 -2.51
N PHE A 85 7.05 -0.51 -1.19
CA PHE A 85 6.32 0.27 -0.17
C PHE A 85 7.08 1.50 0.34
N LYS A 86 8.27 1.79 -0.19
CA LYS A 86 9.13 2.85 0.34
C LYS A 86 9.81 3.66 -0.75
N HIS A 87 10.13 4.89 -0.40
CA HIS A 87 10.84 5.82 -1.28
C HIS A 87 12.25 5.32 -1.62
N ARG A 88 12.72 5.63 -2.84
CA ARG A 88 14.04 5.23 -3.36
C ARG A 88 15.20 5.57 -2.43
N SER A 89 15.11 6.70 -1.73
CA SER A 89 16.12 7.16 -0.76
C SER A 89 16.24 6.26 0.48
N LYS A 90 15.29 5.35 0.71
CA LYS A 90 15.29 4.38 1.81
C LYS A 90 15.63 2.96 1.36
N TRP A 91 16.08 2.79 0.12
CA TRP A 91 16.53 1.50 -0.40
C TRP A 91 17.96 1.19 0.04
N THR A 92 18.18 -0.04 0.48
CA THR A 92 19.52 -0.60 0.63
C THR A 92 20.16 -0.80 -0.75
N LEU A 93 21.48 -0.99 -0.80
CA LEU A 93 22.18 -1.26 -2.07
C LEU A 93 21.57 -2.46 -2.81
N SER A 94 21.33 -3.56 -2.10
CA SER A 94 20.68 -4.76 -2.65
C SER A 94 19.24 -4.53 -3.13
N GLN A 95 18.54 -3.53 -2.60
CA GLN A 95 17.20 -3.15 -3.07
C GLN A 95 17.26 -2.27 -4.30
N LYS A 96 18.30 -1.43 -4.43
CA LYS A 96 18.53 -0.63 -5.65
C LYS A 96 18.82 -1.55 -6.83
N GLU A 97 19.79 -2.45 -6.70
CA GLU A 97 20.10 -3.42 -7.76
C GLU A 97 18.86 -4.24 -8.17
N ARG A 98 18.11 -4.73 -7.18
CA ARG A 98 16.86 -5.46 -7.43
C ARG A 98 15.80 -4.60 -8.11
N ALA A 99 15.67 -3.34 -7.72
CA ALA A 99 14.75 -2.41 -8.35
C ALA A 99 15.15 -2.12 -9.80
N ASP A 100 16.43 -1.99 -10.09
CA ASP A 100 16.94 -1.76 -11.44
C ASP A 100 16.60 -2.95 -12.36
N LEU A 101 16.86 -4.18 -11.90
CA LEU A 101 16.47 -5.40 -12.62
C LEU A 101 14.94 -5.50 -12.81
N LEU A 102 14.18 -5.21 -11.76
CA LEU A 102 12.73 -5.30 -11.77
C LEU A 102 12.10 -4.28 -12.73
N PHE A 103 12.47 -3.01 -12.64
CA PHE A 103 11.84 -1.95 -13.41
C PHE A 103 12.29 -1.91 -14.87
N THR A 104 13.50 -2.41 -15.16
CA THR A 104 13.94 -2.60 -16.55
C THR A 104 13.05 -3.61 -17.27
N ARG A 105 12.63 -4.67 -16.58
CA ARG A 105 11.76 -5.72 -17.16
C ARG A 105 10.28 -5.37 -17.11
N TYR A 106 9.84 -4.66 -16.06
CA TYR A 106 8.44 -4.31 -15.82
C TYR A 106 8.26 -2.79 -15.74
N PRO A 107 8.31 -2.06 -16.88
CA PRO A 107 8.19 -0.60 -16.91
C PRO A 107 6.81 -0.11 -16.44
N GLU A 108 5.75 -0.89 -16.61
CA GLU A 108 4.43 -0.56 -16.07
C GLU A 108 4.42 -0.62 -14.53
N LEU A 109 5.17 -1.54 -13.93
CA LEU A 109 5.33 -1.61 -12.48
C LEU A 109 6.10 -0.40 -11.94
N LEU A 110 7.05 0.13 -12.72
CA LEU A 110 7.73 1.39 -12.42
C LEU A 110 6.74 2.56 -12.41
N LYS A 111 5.90 2.69 -13.45
CA LYS A 111 4.83 3.71 -13.49
C LYS A 111 3.90 3.61 -12.28
N ALA A 112 3.43 2.41 -11.97
CA ALA A 112 2.60 2.14 -10.79
C ALA A 112 3.30 2.58 -9.49
N TYR A 113 4.57 2.20 -9.32
CA TYR A 113 5.36 2.60 -8.16
C TYR A 113 5.50 4.12 -8.06
N ASP A 114 5.82 4.80 -9.16
CA ASP A 114 6.00 6.25 -9.16
C ASP A 114 4.68 6.99 -8.87
N LEU A 115 3.53 6.49 -9.33
CA LEU A 115 2.21 7.01 -8.97
C LEU A 115 1.93 6.88 -7.47
N ALA A 116 2.23 5.72 -6.86
CA ALA A 116 2.05 5.52 -5.42
C ALA A 116 2.96 6.45 -4.60
N ILE A 117 4.21 6.59 -5.01
CA ILE A 117 5.15 7.51 -4.35
C ILE A 117 4.74 8.97 -4.54
N GLY A 118 4.26 9.32 -5.74
CA GLY A 118 3.74 10.64 -6.08
C GLY A 118 2.59 11.05 -5.16
N LEU A 119 1.62 10.16 -4.96
CA LEU A 119 0.51 10.40 -4.03
C LEU A 119 1.01 10.69 -2.61
N GLY A 120 1.96 9.89 -2.11
CA GLY A 120 2.55 10.07 -0.78
C GLY A 120 3.30 11.39 -0.63
N LYS A 121 4.00 11.82 -1.70
CA LYS A 121 4.69 13.12 -1.74
C LYS A 121 3.73 14.29 -1.58
N ILE A 122 2.49 14.20 -2.06
CA ILE A 122 1.49 15.27 -1.89
C ILE A 122 1.23 15.50 -0.41
N PHE A 123 0.98 14.44 0.35
CA PHE A 123 0.71 14.51 1.79
C PHE A 123 1.89 15.01 2.63
N THR A 124 3.14 14.81 2.17
CA THR A 124 4.33 15.26 2.90
C THR A 124 4.74 16.69 2.55
N THR A 125 4.63 17.06 1.27
CA THR A 125 5.17 18.34 0.76
C THR A 125 4.16 19.49 0.78
N CYS A 126 2.87 19.22 0.57
CA CYS A 126 1.87 20.27 0.45
C CYS A 126 1.51 20.84 1.83
N LYS A 127 1.59 22.16 1.99
CA LYS A 127 1.30 22.85 3.27
C LYS A 127 -0.14 23.31 3.41
N THR A 128 -0.86 23.52 2.31
CA THR A 128 -2.22 24.07 2.31
C THR A 128 -3.16 23.23 1.44
N LYS A 129 -4.46 23.29 1.74
CA LYS A 129 -5.51 22.65 0.96
C LYS A 129 -5.47 23.01 -0.53
N VAL A 130 -5.25 24.29 -0.85
CA VAL A 130 -5.24 24.78 -2.24
C VAL A 130 -4.09 24.16 -3.03
N ILE A 131 -2.90 24.06 -2.44
CA ILE A 131 -1.74 23.43 -3.10
C ILE A 131 -1.99 21.92 -3.26
N ALA A 132 -2.50 21.26 -2.22
CA ALA A 132 -2.81 19.84 -2.26
C ALA A 132 -3.88 19.51 -3.33
N PHE A 133 -4.92 20.35 -3.46
CA PHE A 133 -5.95 20.24 -4.48
C PHE A 133 -5.34 20.21 -5.89
N LYS A 134 -4.51 21.22 -6.20
CA LYS A 134 -3.84 21.33 -7.51
C LYS A 134 -2.93 20.13 -7.78
N LYS A 135 -2.16 19.69 -6.78
CA LYS A 135 -1.26 18.54 -6.92
C LYS A 135 -2.01 17.21 -7.08
N LEU A 136 -3.14 17.03 -6.40
CA LEU A 136 -4.01 15.87 -6.62
C LEU A 136 -4.59 15.88 -8.02
N ALA A 137 -5.02 17.03 -8.55
CA ALA A 137 -5.50 17.14 -9.93
C ALA A 137 -4.44 16.72 -10.95
N ILE A 138 -3.18 17.15 -10.77
CA ILE A 138 -2.06 16.69 -11.62
C ILE A 138 -1.87 15.17 -11.48
N TRP A 139 -1.89 14.65 -10.26
CA TRP A 139 -1.76 13.21 -10.03
C TRP A 139 -2.88 12.39 -10.69
N TYR A 140 -4.12 12.92 -10.76
CA TYR A 140 -5.19 12.29 -11.53
C TYR A 140 -4.85 12.19 -13.02
N ASN A 141 -4.33 13.26 -13.62
CA ASN A 141 -3.92 13.24 -15.02
C ASN A 141 -2.80 12.20 -15.25
N ASP A 142 -1.86 12.09 -14.32
CA ASP A 142 -0.79 11.09 -14.37
C ASP A 142 -1.37 9.66 -14.30
N VAL A 143 -2.39 9.42 -13.45
CA VAL A 143 -3.09 8.13 -13.35
C VAL A 143 -3.80 7.78 -14.65
N GLU A 144 -4.54 8.71 -15.24
CA GLU A 144 -5.24 8.50 -16.51
C GLU A 144 -4.25 8.20 -17.64
N THR A 145 -3.15 8.95 -17.71
CA THR A 145 -2.07 8.75 -18.70
C THR A 145 -1.37 7.40 -18.53
N ALA A 146 -1.17 6.95 -17.30
CA ALA A 146 -0.55 5.66 -17.02
C ALA A 146 -1.42 4.46 -17.44
N ASN A 147 -2.75 4.66 -17.53
CA ASN A 147 -3.72 3.66 -17.95
C ASN A 147 -3.68 2.34 -17.15
N ILE A 148 -3.44 2.42 -15.83
CA ILE A 148 -3.38 1.25 -14.94
C ILE A 148 -4.71 1.12 -14.19
N ASP A 149 -5.47 0.06 -14.44
CA ASP A 149 -6.84 -0.09 -13.93
C ASP A 149 -6.94 -0.10 -12.39
N ALA A 150 -5.97 -0.71 -11.72
CA ALA A 150 -5.88 -0.66 -10.26
C ALA A 150 -5.76 0.79 -9.76
N PHE A 151 -4.98 1.63 -10.43
CA PHE A 151 -4.84 3.05 -10.08
C PHE A 151 -6.06 3.88 -10.45
N LYS A 152 -6.78 3.57 -11.54
CA LYS A 152 -8.09 4.20 -11.82
C LYS A 152 -9.06 3.95 -10.68
N THR A 153 -9.06 2.74 -10.10
CA THR A 153 -9.90 2.39 -8.94
C THR A 153 -9.49 3.17 -7.68
N VAL A 154 -8.18 3.31 -7.43
CA VAL A 154 -7.65 4.15 -6.36
C VAL A 154 -8.07 5.61 -6.56
N ALA A 155 -7.92 6.14 -7.77
CA ALA A 155 -8.32 7.49 -8.13
C ALA A 155 -9.82 7.74 -7.86
N ARG A 156 -10.71 6.85 -8.30
CA ARG A 156 -12.15 6.94 -7.98
C ARG A 156 -12.41 6.98 -6.48
N SER A 157 -11.69 6.17 -5.70
CA SER A 157 -11.82 6.12 -4.23
C SER A 157 -11.33 7.41 -3.57
N VAL A 158 -10.22 7.99 -4.05
CA VAL A 158 -9.73 9.31 -3.61
C VAL A 158 -10.73 10.40 -3.96
N HIS A 159 -11.34 10.33 -5.15
CA HIS A 159 -12.32 11.31 -5.61
C HIS A 159 -13.60 11.28 -4.76
N GLN A 160 -14.10 10.09 -4.44
CA GLN A 160 -15.27 9.91 -3.58
C GLN A 160 -15.09 10.50 -2.16
N HIS A 161 -13.85 10.55 -1.68
CA HIS A 161 -13.52 11.03 -0.33
C HIS A 161 -12.73 12.34 -0.32
N TYR A 162 -12.75 13.06 -1.44
CA TYR A 162 -11.82 14.14 -1.73
C TYR A 162 -11.83 15.27 -0.70
N GLU A 163 -13.01 15.74 -0.30
CA GLU A 163 -13.16 16.77 0.74
C GLU A 163 -12.51 16.34 2.07
N SER A 164 -12.84 15.15 2.54
CA SER A 164 -12.30 14.60 3.79
C SER A 164 -10.81 14.28 3.74
N ILE A 165 -10.26 14.00 2.55
CA ILE A 165 -8.82 13.87 2.33
C ILE A 165 -8.16 15.24 2.38
N LEU A 166 -8.74 16.27 1.77
CA LEU A 166 -8.20 17.63 1.81
C LEU A 166 -8.23 18.23 3.22
N ASN A 167 -9.22 17.87 4.05
CA ASN A 167 -9.27 18.29 5.45
C ASN A 167 -8.03 17.89 6.27
N PHE A 168 -7.26 16.90 5.81
CA PHE A 168 -5.95 16.59 6.40
C PHE A 168 -5.02 17.81 6.39
N PHE A 169 -5.07 18.68 5.38
CA PHE A 169 -4.11 19.78 5.24
C PHE A 169 -4.37 20.98 6.15
N ASP A 170 -5.47 21.00 6.92
CA ASP A 170 -5.71 22.07 7.90
C ASP A 170 -4.87 21.86 9.16
N ASN A 171 -5.06 20.71 9.81
CA ASN A 171 -4.45 20.39 11.11
C ASN A 171 -3.42 19.26 11.04
N ARG A 172 -3.34 18.54 9.91
CA ARG A 172 -2.45 17.39 9.70
C ARG A 172 -2.59 16.30 10.76
N SER A 173 -3.79 16.17 11.33
CA SER A 173 -4.11 15.14 12.31
C SER A 173 -3.97 13.75 11.69
N THR A 174 -3.24 12.86 12.35
CA THR A 174 -3.03 11.47 11.92
C THR A 174 -3.60 10.50 12.93
N ASN A 175 -4.01 9.31 12.50
CA ASN A 175 -4.51 8.27 13.40
C ASN A 175 -3.39 7.45 14.05
N ALA A 176 -2.13 7.90 13.96
CA ALA A 176 -0.95 7.14 14.39
C ALA A 176 -1.03 6.68 15.86
N SER A 177 -1.52 7.53 16.76
CA SER A 177 -1.70 7.16 18.17
C SER A 177 -2.72 6.03 18.34
N ALA A 178 -3.83 6.07 17.60
CA ALA A 178 -4.83 5.02 17.65
C ALA A 178 -4.33 3.72 16.98
N GLU A 179 -3.55 3.82 15.90
CA GLU A 179 -2.92 2.64 15.28
C GLU A 179 -1.90 1.98 16.23
N SER A 180 -1.09 2.78 16.92
CA SER A 180 -0.16 2.30 17.96
C SER A 180 -0.89 1.61 19.10
N PHE A 181 -1.98 2.21 19.58
CA PHE A 181 -2.82 1.59 20.61
C PHE A 181 -3.43 0.27 20.12
N ASN A 182 -4.00 0.24 18.91
CA ASN A 182 -4.53 -0.97 18.29
C ASN A 182 -3.48 -2.08 18.17
N ALA A 183 -2.23 -1.73 17.87
CA ALA A 183 -1.13 -2.68 17.83
C ALA A 183 -0.83 -3.26 19.22
N LYS A 184 -0.80 -2.42 20.27
CA LYS A 184 -0.64 -2.87 21.67
C LYS A 184 -1.77 -3.82 22.08
N VAL A 185 -3.02 -3.46 21.79
CA VAL A 185 -4.19 -4.30 22.10
C VAL A 185 -4.12 -5.65 21.37
N LYS A 186 -3.73 -5.66 20.08
CA LYS A 186 -3.55 -6.91 19.32
C LYS A 186 -2.45 -7.79 19.91
N ALA A 187 -1.31 -7.20 20.28
CA ALA A 187 -0.20 -7.91 20.91
C ALA A 187 -0.63 -8.51 22.26
N PHE A 188 -1.31 -7.72 23.10
CA PHE A 188 -1.84 -8.19 24.38
C PHE A 188 -2.86 -9.33 24.20
N ARG A 189 -3.77 -9.22 23.23
CA ARG A 189 -4.71 -10.31 22.94
C ARG A 189 -3.99 -11.59 22.49
N ALA A 190 -2.91 -11.47 21.72
CA ALA A 190 -2.13 -12.62 21.25
C ALA A 190 -1.44 -13.37 22.40
N THR A 191 -0.95 -12.67 23.43
CA THR A 191 -0.36 -13.33 24.61
C THR A 191 -1.40 -14.10 25.43
N LEU A 192 -2.66 -13.66 25.42
CA LEU A 192 -3.77 -14.31 26.11
C LEU A 192 -4.40 -15.47 25.32
N ARG A 193 -3.99 -15.70 24.07
CA ARG A 193 -4.55 -16.72 23.16
C ARG A 193 -6.08 -16.63 22.99
N GLY A 194 -6.63 -15.43 23.07
CA GLY A 194 -8.06 -15.16 22.93
C GLY A 194 -8.64 -14.35 24.08
N VAL A 195 -9.95 -14.07 24.00
CA VAL A 195 -10.70 -13.34 25.03
C VAL A 195 -11.93 -14.18 25.39
N ARG A 196 -11.97 -14.71 26.61
CA ARG A 196 -13.13 -15.44 27.15
C ARG A 196 -14.08 -14.52 27.91
N ASP A 197 -13.51 -13.63 28.71
CA ASP A 197 -14.23 -12.62 29.47
C ASP A 197 -13.86 -11.22 28.95
N THR A 198 -14.83 -10.59 28.29
CA THR A 198 -14.65 -9.26 27.69
C THR A 198 -14.49 -8.18 28.76
N SER A 199 -15.23 -8.28 29.86
CA SER A 199 -15.18 -7.30 30.95
C SER A 199 -13.82 -7.34 31.64
N PHE A 200 -13.32 -8.53 31.95
CA PHE A 200 -12.00 -8.69 32.54
C PHE A 200 -10.87 -8.29 31.58
N PHE A 201 -11.04 -8.56 30.28
CA PHE A 201 -10.10 -8.10 29.26
C PHE A 201 -10.03 -6.57 29.20
N LEU A 202 -11.17 -5.88 29.18
CA LEU A 202 -11.25 -4.41 29.19
C LEU A 202 -10.65 -3.83 30.48
N PHE A 203 -10.92 -4.44 31.64
CA PHE A 203 -10.32 -4.06 32.90
C PHE A 203 -8.79 -4.10 32.85
N ARG A 204 -8.20 -5.19 32.37
CA ARG A 204 -6.74 -5.32 32.24
C ARG A 204 -6.16 -4.35 31.23
N LEU A 205 -6.84 -4.17 30.11
CA LEU A 205 -6.42 -3.25 29.05
C LEU A 205 -6.36 -1.81 29.57
N ALA A 206 -7.37 -1.37 30.33
CA ALA A 206 -7.36 -0.08 31.01
C ALA A 206 -6.23 0.01 32.04
N LYS A 207 -6.01 -1.02 32.87
CA LYS A 207 -4.95 -0.96 33.90
C LYS A 207 -3.51 -0.96 33.37
N ILE A 208 -3.28 -1.51 32.18
CA ILE A 208 -1.93 -1.62 31.59
C ILE A 208 -1.63 -0.45 30.65
N TYR A 209 -2.64 0.11 29.98
CA TYR A 209 -2.46 1.09 28.90
C TYR A 209 -3.18 2.44 29.11
N ALA A 210 -3.92 2.64 30.20
CA ALA A 210 -4.39 3.96 30.65
C ALA A 210 -3.33 4.61 31.55
#